data_AF-A0A7X0G5W2-F1
#
_entry.id   AF-A0A7X0G5W2-F1
#
_cell.length_a   1.000
_cell.length_b   1.000
_cell.length_c   1.000
_cell.angle_alpha   90.00
_cell.angle_beta   90.00
_cell.angle_gamma   90.00
#
_symmetry.space_group_name_H-M   'P 1'
#
loop_
_entity.id
_entity.type
_entity.pdbx_description
1 polymer ?
#
loop_
_entity_poly.entity_id
_entity_poly.type
_entity_poly.pdbx_seq_one_letter_code
_entity_poly.pdbx_strand_id
1 'polypeptide(L)'
;MPTDRDTIVELYKLAVETADRTSARRATANAFFLTVQTALAGLAAALPAESAFAGTAVYLAALTLCVTWWIQLGTYRALNRARFAAISELEADLPVALFTDEWAGRPRAYIELGVVERTIPYVFAAIHTLTFASMLNA
;
A
#
# COMPACT_ATOMS: atom_id res chain seq x y z
N MET A 1 4.84 37.01 0.03
CA MET A 1 4.77 37.34 -1.42
C MET A 1 3.30 37.31 -1.80
N PRO A 2 2.79 38.24 -2.62
CA PRO A 2 1.47 38.06 -3.20
C PRO A 2 1.60 36.94 -4.23
N THR A 3 1.13 35.75 -3.88
CA THR A 3 1.05 34.61 -4.79
C THR A 3 -0.14 34.90 -5.70
N ASP A 4 0.11 35.25 -6.95
CA ASP A 4 -0.98 35.48 -7.90
C ASP A 4 -1.86 34.22 -7.96
N ARG A 5 -3.16 34.39 -8.13
CA ARG A 5 -4.16 33.31 -8.13
C ARG A 5 -3.78 32.21 -9.12
N ASP A 6 -3.20 32.59 -10.25
CA ASP A 6 -2.71 31.67 -11.27
C ASP A 6 -1.59 30.77 -10.73
N THR A 7 -0.67 31.32 -9.94
CA THR A 7 0.39 30.53 -9.27
C THR A 7 -0.19 29.53 -8.26
N ILE A 8 -1.20 29.91 -7.48
CA ILE A 8 -1.87 28.98 -6.54
C ILE A 8 -2.53 27.84 -7.31
N VAL A 9 -3.22 28.15 -8.42
CA VAL A 9 -3.85 27.13 -9.28
C VAL A 9 -2.82 26.19 -9.90
N GLU A 10 -1.66 26.68 -10.32
CA GLU A 10 -0.57 25.84 -10.83
C GLU A 10 0.01 24.91 -9.76
N LEU A 11 0.28 25.44 -8.56
CA LEU A 11 0.77 24.64 -7.43
C LEU A 11 -0.25 23.58 -7.02
N TYR A 12 -1.53 23.94 -7.01
CA TYR A 12 -2.62 23.01 -6.73
C TYR A 12 -2.67 21.88 -7.76
N LYS A 13 -2.64 22.20 -9.06
CA LYS A 13 -2.61 21.20 -10.14
C LYS A 13 -1.42 20.25 -9.98
N LEU A 14 -0.22 20.78 -9.73
CA LEU A 14 0.99 19.97 -9.53
C LEU A 14 0.90 19.07 -8.28
N ALA A 15 0.34 19.60 -7.19
CA ALA A 15 0.15 18.85 -5.95
C ALA A 15 -0.82 17.68 -6.15
N VAL A 16 -1.96 17.93 -6.80
CA VAL A 16 -2.97 16.92 -7.15
C VAL A 16 -2.38 15.86 -8.07
N GLU A 17 -1.69 16.25 -9.13
CA GLU A 17 -1.05 15.31 -10.06
C GLU A 17 -0.02 14.42 -9.35
N THR A 18 0.78 14.99 -8.45
CA THR A 18 1.78 14.23 -7.69
C THR A 18 1.15 13.28 -6.67
N ALA A 19 0.03 13.67 -6.07
CA ALA A 19 -0.76 12.81 -5.20
C ALA A 19 -1.37 11.64 -5.96
N ASP A 20 -1.92 11.87 -7.16
CA ASP A 20 -2.48 10.84 -8.03
C ASP A 20 -1.41 9.83 -8.48
N ARG A 21 -0.27 10.32 -9.01
CA ARG A 21 0.86 9.46 -9.40
C ARG A 21 1.35 8.57 -8.25
N THR A 22 1.32 9.07 -7.02
CA THR A 22 1.70 8.25 -5.85
C THR A 22 0.67 7.18 -5.55
N SER A 23 -0.61 7.51 -5.65
CA SER A 23 -1.70 6.56 -5.48
C SER A 23 -1.62 5.44 -6.54
N ALA A 24 -1.33 5.80 -7.80
CA ALA A 24 -1.06 4.84 -8.87
C ALA A 24 0.16 3.95 -8.55
N ARG A 25 1.28 4.55 -8.08
CA ARG A 25 2.47 3.79 -7.68
C ARG A 25 2.21 2.81 -6.55
N ARG A 26 1.35 3.16 -5.59
CA ARG A 26 0.91 2.25 -4.51
C ARG A 26 0.13 1.07 -5.08
N ALA A 27 -0.80 1.30 -6.00
CA ALA A 27 -1.57 0.23 -6.65
C ALA A 27 -0.63 -0.75 -7.39
N THR A 28 0.33 -0.23 -8.17
CA THR A 28 1.34 -1.07 -8.84
C THR A 28 2.21 -1.85 -7.86
N ALA A 29 2.66 -1.22 -6.76
CA ALA A 29 3.43 -1.90 -5.73
C ALA A 29 2.63 -3.03 -5.05
N ASN A 30 1.35 -2.83 -4.79
CA ASN A 30 0.48 -3.87 -4.25
C ASN A 30 0.31 -5.06 -5.20
N ALA A 31 0.09 -4.79 -6.49
CA ALA A 31 0.01 -5.84 -7.51
C ALA A 31 1.32 -6.65 -7.61
N PHE A 32 2.46 -5.98 -7.52
CA PHE A 32 3.77 -6.64 -7.47
C PHE A 32 3.86 -7.61 -6.27
N PHE A 33 3.60 -7.14 -5.05
CA PHE A 33 3.70 -8.00 -3.87
C PHE A 33 2.69 -9.15 -3.89
N LEU A 34 1.45 -8.90 -4.31
CA LEU A 34 0.45 -9.95 -4.50
C LEU A 34 0.96 -11.05 -5.44
N THR A 35 1.54 -10.65 -6.57
CA THR A 35 2.06 -11.58 -7.59
C THR A 35 3.20 -12.43 -7.03
N VAL A 36 4.20 -11.79 -6.43
CA VAL A 36 5.36 -12.50 -5.87
C VAL A 36 4.95 -13.41 -4.72
N GLN A 37 4.05 -12.96 -3.83
CA GLN A 37 3.61 -13.79 -2.71
C GLN A 37 2.77 -14.98 -3.14
N THR A 38 1.92 -14.81 -4.15
CA THR A 38 1.16 -15.93 -4.74
C THR A 38 2.10 -16.94 -5.39
N ALA A 39 3.11 -16.47 -6.12
CA ALA A 39 4.12 -17.34 -6.73
C ALA A 39 4.94 -18.11 -5.68
N LEU A 40 5.36 -17.44 -4.59
CA LEU A 40 6.07 -18.09 -3.49
C LEU A 40 5.20 -19.11 -2.76
N ALA A 41 3.90 -18.84 -2.60
CA ALA A 41 2.97 -19.79 -1.98
C ALA A 41 2.82 -21.05 -2.85
N GLY A 42 2.69 -20.87 -4.17
CA GLY A 42 2.67 -22.00 -5.12
C GLY A 42 3.97 -22.79 -5.12
N LEU A 43 5.12 -22.10 -5.08
CA LEU A 43 6.44 -22.75 -4.98
C LEU A 43 6.57 -23.54 -3.69
N ALA A 44 6.20 -22.96 -2.54
CA ALA A 44 6.24 -23.63 -1.25
C ALA A 44 5.38 -24.90 -1.22
N ALA A 45 4.19 -24.86 -1.83
CA ALA A 45 3.30 -26.03 -1.92
C ALA A 45 3.83 -27.14 -2.86
N ALA A 46 4.69 -26.80 -3.82
CA ALA A 46 5.28 -27.75 -4.76
C ALA A 46 6.60 -28.37 -4.29
N LEU A 47 7.19 -27.87 -3.19
CA LEU A 47 8.44 -28.40 -2.66
C LEU A 47 8.23 -29.79 -2.03
N PRO A 48 9.17 -30.74 -2.23
CA PRO A 48 9.16 -32.00 -1.48
C PRO A 48 9.31 -31.76 0.02
N ALA A 49 8.60 -32.54 0.85
CA ALA A 49 8.65 -32.42 2.31
C ALA A 49 10.08 -32.49 2.88
N GLU A 50 10.93 -33.29 2.24
CA GLU A 50 12.29 -33.60 2.68
C GLU A 50 13.28 -32.46 2.37
N SER A 51 12.86 -31.45 1.61
CA SER A 51 13.70 -30.34 1.14
C SER A 51 13.84 -29.20 2.17
N ALA A 52 14.17 -29.52 3.41
CA ALA A 52 14.15 -28.59 4.56
C ALA A 52 14.86 -27.25 4.30
N PHE A 53 16.02 -27.27 3.63
CA PHE A 53 16.75 -26.05 3.26
C PHE A 53 15.96 -25.15 2.29
N ALA A 54 15.40 -25.73 1.22
CA ALA A 54 14.62 -25.00 0.23
C ALA A 54 13.32 -24.44 0.84
N GLY A 55 12.62 -25.25 1.64
CA GLY A 55 11.43 -24.81 2.38
C GLY A 55 11.72 -23.64 3.31
N THR A 56 12.81 -23.72 4.07
CA THR A 56 13.24 -22.64 4.97
C THR A 56 13.59 -21.37 4.19
N ALA A 57 14.32 -21.50 3.07
CA ALA A 57 14.69 -20.35 2.23
C ALA A 57 13.46 -19.64 1.65
N VAL A 58 12.49 -20.40 1.12
CA VAL A 58 11.23 -19.85 0.60
C VAL A 58 10.42 -19.18 1.70
N TYR A 59 10.31 -19.80 2.87
CA TYR A 59 9.61 -19.24 4.02
C TYR A 59 10.20 -17.89 4.47
N LEU A 60 11.51 -17.82 4.64
CA LEU A 60 12.20 -16.59 5.05
C LEU A 60 12.08 -15.47 3.99
N ALA A 61 12.20 -15.82 2.71
CA ALA A 61 12.00 -14.86 1.62
C ALA A 61 10.57 -14.30 1.64
N ALA A 62 9.57 -15.17 1.78
CA ALA A 62 8.17 -14.79 1.83
C ALA A 62 7.83 -13.89 3.02
N LEU A 63 8.32 -14.21 4.23
CA LEU A 63 8.13 -13.38 5.41
C LEU A 63 8.79 -12.00 5.26
N THR A 64 10.01 -11.97 4.74
CA THR A 64 10.74 -10.71 4.50
C THR A 64 9.96 -9.80 3.54
N LEU A 65 9.36 -10.39 2.50
CA LEU A 65 8.51 -9.67 1.57
C LEU A 65 7.18 -9.23 2.19
N CYS A 66 6.57 -10.01 3.10
CA CYS A 66 5.39 -9.57 3.87
C CYS A 66 5.71 -8.33 4.71
N VAL A 67 6.83 -8.33 5.42
CA VAL A 67 7.25 -7.19 6.26
C VAL A 67 7.52 -5.97 5.38
N THR A 68 8.25 -6.15 4.29
CA THR A 68 8.57 -5.07 3.34
C THR A 68 7.29 -4.47 2.73
N TRP A 69 6.34 -5.32 2.35
CA TRP A 69 5.05 -4.90 1.82
C TRP A 69 4.25 -4.08 2.84
N TRP A 70 4.17 -4.55 4.08
CA TRP A 70 3.50 -3.84 5.16
C TRP A 70 4.11 -2.46 5.44
N ILE A 71 5.44 -2.37 5.47
CA ILE A 71 6.15 -1.09 5.62
C ILE A 71 5.82 -0.16 4.46
N GLN A 72 5.91 -0.64 3.21
CA GLN A 72 5.60 0.15 2.02
C GLN A 72 4.17 0.70 2.04
N LEU A 73 3.17 -0.12 2.40
CA LEU A 73 1.79 0.33 2.58
C LEU A 73 1.67 1.44 3.64
N GLY A 74 2.40 1.31 4.75
CA GLY A 74 2.50 2.33 5.79
C GLY A 74 3.08 3.65 5.26
N THR A 75 4.18 3.57 4.53
CA THR A 75 4.86 4.73 3.93
C THR A 75 3.98 5.46 2.94
N TYR A 76 3.34 4.75 2.00
CA TYR A 76 2.43 5.38 1.03
C TYR A 76 1.24 6.06 1.72
N ARG A 77 0.69 5.44 2.77
CA ARG A 77 -0.41 6.01 3.55
C ARG A 77 0.01 7.30 4.25
N ALA A 78 1.20 7.33 4.86
CA ALA A 78 1.73 8.53 5.51
C ALA A 78 2.01 9.65 4.50
N LEU A 79 2.60 9.30 3.36
CA LEU A 79 2.94 10.26 2.33
C LEU A 79 1.69 10.85 1.64
N ASN A 80 0.67 10.03 1.36
CA ASN A 80 -0.59 10.53 0.84
C ASN A 80 -1.28 11.47 1.83
N ARG A 81 -1.29 11.15 3.13
CA ARG A 81 -1.82 12.08 4.14
C ARG A 81 -1.14 13.44 4.11
N ALA A 82 0.19 13.46 4.05
CA ALA A 82 0.95 14.71 3.98
C ALA A 82 0.62 15.51 2.71
N ARG A 83 0.48 14.84 1.56
CA ARG A 83 0.11 15.51 0.31
C ARG A 83 -1.31 16.05 0.32
N PHE A 84 -2.28 15.28 0.81
CA PHE A 84 -3.66 15.74 0.92
C PHE A 84 -3.79 16.90 1.91
N ALA A 85 -3.00 16.93 2.98
CA ALA A 85 -2.93 18.09 3.87
C ALA A 85 -2.46 19.36 3.13
N ALA A 86 -1.40 19.24 2.31
CA ALA A 86 -0.92 20.37 1.49
C ALA A 86 -1.94 20.80 0.41
N ILE A 87 -2.65 19.85 -0.21
CA ILE A 87 -3.75 20.14 -1.15
C ILE A 87 -4.85 20.93 -0.43
N SER A 88 -5.30 20.47 0.74
CA SER A 88 -6.33 21.16 1.53
C SER A 88 -5.90 22.57 1.99
N GLU A 89 -4.61 22.77 2.27
CA GLU A 89 -4.08 24.11 2.59
C GLU A 89 -4.15 25.04 1.37
N LEU A 90 -3.77 24.55 0.18
CA LEU A 90 -3.91 25.31 -1.07
C LEU A 90 -5.38 25.60 -1.43
N GLU A 91 -6.29 24.68 -1.10
CA GLU A 91 -7.73 24.86 -1.34
C GLU A 91 -8.35 25.99 -0.53
N ALA A 92 -7.76 26.39 0.60
CA ALA A 92 -8.25 27.51 1.42
C ALA A 92 -8.19 28.85 0.68
N ASP A 93 -7.28 29.00 -0.28
CA ASP A 93 -7.11 30.20 -1.10
C ASP A 93 -7.86 30.11 -2.44
N LEU A 94 -8.54 28.98 -2.72
CA LEU A 94 -9.31 28.73 -3.93
C LEU A 94 -10.81 28.98 -3.71
N PRO A 95 -11.57 29.31 -4.77
CA PRO A 95 -13.02 29.56 -4.65
C PRO A 95 -13.82 28.31 -4.27
N VAL A 96 -13.25 27.11 -4.45
CA VAL A 96 -13.88 25.81 -4.18
C VAL A 96 -12.80 24.86 -3.66
N ALA A 97 -13.12 24.14 -2.59
CA ALA A 97 -12.22 23.20 -1.93
C ALA A 97 -12.64 21.76 -2.28
N LEU A 98 -12.41 21.35 -3.52
CA LEU A 98 -12.95 20.11 -4.10
C LEU A 98 -12.66 18.86 -3.25
N PHE A 99 -11.39 18.63 -2.90
CA PHE A 99 -10.98 17.44 -2.15
C PHE A 99 -11.36 17.53 -0.68
N THR A 100 -11.34 18.73 -0.10
CA THR A 100 -11.77 18.95 1.28
C THR A 100 -13.28 18.69 1.43
N ASP A 101 -14.09 19.19 0.50
CA ASP A 101 -15.53 18.99 0.45
C ASP A 101 -15.88 17.52 0.18
N GLU A 102 -15.18 16.87 -0.76
CA GLU A 102 -15.33 15.43 -1.02
C GLU A 102 -15.04 14.61 0.24
N TRP A 103 -13.93 14.91 0.92
CA TRP A 103 -13.58 14.21 2.15
C TRP A 103 -14.64 14.44 3.23
N ALA A 104 -15.15 15.66 3.41
CA ALA A 104 -16.20 15.97 4.38
C ALA A 104 -17.54 15.25 4.07
N GLY A 105 -17.85 15.05 2.79
CA GLY A 105 -19.07 14.37 2.33
C GLY A 105 -19.04 12.84 2.41
N ARG A 106 -17.92 12.22 2.81
CA ARG A 106 -17.77 10.76 2.83
C ARG A 106 -18.74 10.09 3.84
N PRO A 107 -19.23 8.86 3.54
CA PRO A 107 -20.06 8.11 4.48
C PRO A 107 -19.38 7.91 5.85
N ARG A 108 -20.14 7.94 6.94
CA ARG A 108 -19.61 7.69 8.31
C ARG A 108 -18.90 6.34 8.45
N ALA A 109 -19.31 5.33 7.69
CA ALA A 109 -18.71 4.00 7.68
C ALA A 109 -17.68 3.80 6.56
N TYR A 110 -17.05 4.87 6.06
CA TYR A 110 -16.04 4.78 5.01
C TYR A 110 -14.79 4.06 5.51
N ILE A 111 -14.60 2.82 5.06
CA ILE A 111 -13.36 2.08 5.27
C ILE A 111 -12.38 2.49 4.18
N GLU A 112 -11.30 3.15 4.58
CA GLU A 112 -10.24 3.48 3.65
C GLU A 112 -9.60 2.20 3.10
N LEU A 113 -9.42 2.16 1.77
CA LEU A 113 -8.77 1.05 1.07
C LEU A 113 -7.42 0.65 1.72
N GLY A 114 -6.68 1.62 2.28
CA GLY A 114 -5.41 1.36 2.96
C GLY A 114 -5.50 0.60 4.27
N VAL A 115 -6.67 0.53 4.90
CA VAL A 115 -6.91 -0.35 6.04
C VAL A 115 -7.02 -1.80 5.56
N VAL A 116 -7.82 -2.03 4.52
CA VAL A 116 -8.05 -3.37 3.95
C VAL A 116 -6.76 -3.95 3.36
N GLU A 117 -6.02 -3.17 2.57
CA GLU A 117 -4.77 -3.62 1.94
C GLU A 117 -3.70 -4.04 2.95
N ARG A 118 -3.67 -3.38 4.11
CA ARG A 118 -2.72 -3.68 5.18
C ARG A 118 -2.96 -5.08 5.76
N THR A 119 -4.20 -5.55 5.80
CA THR A 119 -4.51 -6.91 6.26
C THR A 119 -3.87 -8.01 5.41
N ILE A 120 -3.59 -7.75 4.13
CA ILE A 120 -3.18 -8.77 3.15
C ILE A 120 -1.79 -9.37 3.47
N PRO A 121 -0.73 -8.59 3.78
CA PRO A 121 0.54 -9.14 4.26
C PRO A 121 0.41 -10.16 5.40
N TYR A 122 -0.51 -9.95 6.35
CA TYR A 122 -0.71 -10.88 7.46
C TYR A 122 -1.35 -12.19 7.00
N VAL A 123 -2.29 -12.13 6.06
CA VAL A 123 -2.89 -13.33 5.47
C VAL A 123 -1.82 -14.19 4.79
N PHE A 124 -0.94 -13.59 3.99
CA PHE A 124 0.16 -14.33 3.36
C PHE A 124 1.18 -14.83 4.39
N ALA A 125 1.52 -14.05 5.42
CA ALA A 125 2.42 -14.52 6.48
C ALA A 125 1.84 -15.75 7.20
N ALA A 126 0.53 -15.78 7.46
CA ALA A 126 -0.15 -16.93 8.04
C ALA A 126 -0.11 -18.14 7.10
N ILE A 127 -0.42 -17.96 5.81
CA ILE A 127 -0.35 -19.03 4.79
C ILE A 127 1.05 -19.65 4.77
N HIS A 128 2.09 -18.82 4.59
CA HIS A 128 3.48 -19.29 4.53
C HIS A 128 3.92 -20.01 5.81
N THR A 129 3.49 -19.53 6.97
CA THR A 129 3.80 -20.16 8.26
C THR A 129 3.11 -21.52 8.40
N LEU A 130 1.85 -21.63 7.99
CA LEU A 130 1.11 -22.90 8.01
C LEU A 130 1.71 -23.91 7.02
N THR A 131 2.06 -23.48 5.81
CA THR A 131 2.71 -24.34 4.81
C THR A 131 4.05 -24.85 5.32
N PHE A 132 4.90 -23.96 5.85
CA PHE A 132 6.19 -24.38 6.42
C PHE A 132 6.02 -25.30 7.64
N ALA A 133 5.07 -25.02 8.53
CA ALA A 133 4.76 -25.88 9.67
C ALA A 133 4.30 -27.28 9.23
N SER A 134 3.48 -27.38 8.18
CA SER A 134 3.05 -28.69 7.65
C SER A 134 4.22 -29.52 7.13
N MET A 135 5.22 -28.87 6.54
CA MET A 135 6.44 -29.51 6.01
C MET A 135 7.34 -30.05 7.12
N LEU A 136 7.41 -29.40 8.28
CA LEU A 136 8.18 -29.87 9.43
C LEU A 136 7.55 -31.09 10.14
N ASN A 137 6.25 -31.32 9.91
CA ASN A 137 5.50 -32.42 10.50
C ASN A 137 5.34 -33.62 9.54
N ALA A 138 5.86 -33.51 8.32
CA ALA A 138 5.84 -34.54 7.28
C ALA A 138 7.14 -35.35 7.30
#